data_AF-A0A1V6D9H3-F1
#
_entry.id   AF-A0A1V6D9H3-F1
#
_cell.length_a   1.000
_cell.length_b   1.000
_cell.length_c   1.000
_cell.angle_alpha   90.00
_cell.angle_beta   90.00
_cell.angle_gamma   90.00
#
_symmetry.space_group_name_H-M   'P 1'
#
loop_
_entity.id
_entity.type
_entity.pdbx_description
1 polymer ?
#
loop_
_entity_poly.entity_id
_entity_poly.type
_entity_poly.pdbx_seq_one_letter_code
_entity_poly.pdbx_strand_id
1 'polypeptide(L)'
;MRTATFSAFALTVLGWGLSCACGQEAAQKPAEAPADGRPVVRVATAQELLKAIGPRRVIELAAGRYDLTPLQRTLLPHVRWEEAHDGQYALIVRKLEGLTLRGPAATASAIGVPAPTAEIVVQTPYTFVLSFEQCSEVTLEQLKLGHARSGYCIGGVVAARDCTSLRLADCVLYGCGTEGLQLERVKHLEMVRSVIEDCTYGILSASECERLVMVDCVFRRNVQFHGLDLTDCTHVSLVNCRIHDNVLGGLKSPLFKTNLTDPTHRMTMQGGEIRDNAAHALTNEPTMLVLKDVKVTGNSWQVPPEVAARRGKKTPRDEGGWIYHADLGDSQFHWVARKVYGHERLDEATKLLIDANSTLREPIRPDTKIICPPLPEAKG
;
A
#
# COMPACT_ATOMS: atom_id res chain seq x y z
N MET A 1 0.04 -55.59 60.92
CA MET A 1 -0.04 -55.42 59.45
C MET A 1 -1.28 -54.60 59.14
N ARG A 2 -1.13 -53.39 58.55
CA ARG A 2 -2.18 -52.53 57.96
C ARG A 2 -3.30 -52.10 58.95
N THR A 3 -3.84 -50.89 59.00
CA THR A 3 -3.83 -49.66 58.20
C THR A 3 -4.58 -48.66 59.09
N ALA A 4 -4.05 -47.46 59.32
CA ALA A 4 -4.75 -46.42 60.07
C ALA A 4 -5.30 -45.37 59.10
N THR A 5 -6.60 -45.44 58.85
CA THR A 5 -7.43 -44.35 58.33
C THR A 5 -7.68 -43.35 59.45
N PHE A 6 -7.50 -42.05 59.21
CA PHE A 6 -8.42 -41.04 59.75
C PHE A 6 -8.45 -39.80 58.85
N SER A 7 -9.67 -39.40 58.55
CA SER A 7 -10.11 -38.29 57.71
C SER A 7 -9.95 -36.95 58.43
N ALA A 8 -9.66 -35.88 57.69
CA ALA A 8 -9.91 -34.52 58.14
C ALA A 8 -10.26 -33.62 56.96
N PHE A 9 -11.52 -33.18 56.93
CA PHE A 9 -12.03 -32.12 56.06
C PHE A 9 -11.91 -30.78 56.81
N ALA A 10 -11.26 -29.83 56.13
CA ALA A 10 -11.56 -28.39 55.99
C ALA A 10 -12.10 -27.57 57.20
N LEU A 11 -11.53 -26.37 57.43
CA LEU A 11 -11.99 -25.09 56.83
C LEU A 11 -11.22 -23.87 57.42
N THR A 12 -11.00 -22.86 56.57
CA THR A 12 -10.90 -21.39 56.88
C THR A 12 -9.67 -20.85 57.65
N VAL A 13 -9.08 -19.66 57.40
CA VAL A 13 -9.42 -18.49 56.57
C VAL A 13 -8.23 -17.47 56.54
N LEU A 14 -8.14 -16.72 55.43
CA LEU A 14 -7.55 -15.37 55.18
C LEU A 14 -6.12 -15.01 55.65
N GLY A 15 -5.32 -14.52 54.70
CA GLY A 15 -4.18 -13.63 54.95
C GLY A 15 -3.68 -12.98 53.66
N TRP A 16 -3.83 -11.67 53.55
CA TRP A 16 -3.40 -10.81 52.44
C TRP A 16 -1.90 -10.87 52.18
N GLY A 17 -1.51 -10.79 50.89
CA GLY A 17 -0.17 -10.45 50.46
C GLY A 17 -0.22 -9.54 49.25
N LEU A 18 -0.09 -8.23 49.48
CA LEU A 18 0.37 -7.29 48.47
C LEU A 18 1.79 -7.72 48.05
N SER A 19 2.04 -7.88 46.75
CA SER A 19 3.41 -7.90 46.25
C SER A 19 3.54 -7.03 45.01
N CYS A 20 4.66 -6.32 45.01
CA CYS A 20 5.03 -5.18 44.20
C CYS A 20 5.24 -5.59 42.73
N ALA A 21 4.54 -4.92 41.81
CA ALA A 21 4.78 -5.07 40.37
C ALA A 21 6.02 -4.26 39.98
N CYS A 22 7.20 -4.88 40.08
CA CYS A 22 8.40 -4.38 39.43
C CYS A 22 8.40 -4.92 37.99
N GLY A 23 8.29 -4.01 37.01
CA GLY A 23 8.30 -4.34 35.59
C GLY A 23 9.58 -5.06 35.19
N GLN A 24 9.42 -6.21 34.53
CA GLN A 24 10.48 -6.82 33.75
C GLN A 24 10.20 -6.52 32.29
N GLU A 25 10.91 -5.54 31.77
CA GLU A 25 11.10 -5.31 30.35
C GLU A 25 11.76 -6.55 29.76
N ALA A 26 11.01 -7.30 28.96
CA ALA A 26 11.49 -8.52 28.32
C ALA A 26 12.59 -8.14 27.32
N ALA A 27 13.85 -8.39 27.71
CA ALA A 27 15.01 -8.20 26.85
C ALA A 27 14.85 -9.02 25.56
N GLN A 28 14.72 -8.33 24.44
CA GLN A 28 14.71 -8.93 23.10
C GLN A 28 16.04 -9.65 22.85
N LYS A 29 15.94 -10.94 22.47
CA LYS A 29 17.07 -11.73 21.96
C LYS A 29 17.68 -10.99 20.76
N PRO A 30 19.02 -10.85 20.68
CA PRO A 30 19.66 -10.18 19.55
C PRO A 30 19.25 -10.82 18.23
N ALA A 31 18.96 -9.99 17.22
CA ALA A 31 18.76 -10.46 15.86
C ALA A 31 19.98 -11.29 15.42
N GLU A 32 19.69 -12.47 14.85
CA GLU A 32 20.71 -13.42 14.40
C GLU A 32 21.47 -12.83 13.21
N ALA A 33 22.80 -12.90 13.26
CA ALA A 33 23.65 -12.35 12.20
C ALA A 33 23.27 -12.97 10.84
N PRO A 34 23.28 -12.19 9.74
CA PRO A 34 22.97 -12.70 8.42
C PRO A 34 23.85 -13.90 8.07
N ALA A 35 23.23 -15.02 7.69
CA ALA A 35 23.94 -16.25 7.33
C ALA A 35 24.89 -16.08 6.12
N ASP A 36 24.74 -15.00 5.36
CA ASP A 36 25.51 -14.65 4.16
C ASP A 36 26.77 -13.80 4.44
N GLY A 37 27.06 -13.49 5.72
CA GLY A 37 28.27 -12.76 6.13
C GLY A 37 28.25 -11.26 5.82
N ARG A 38 27.12 -10.68 5.42
CA ARG A 38 27.00 -9.24 5.20
C ARG A 38 27.19 -8.45 6.51
N PRO A 39 27.88 -7.29 6.49
CA PRO A 39 27.97 -6.41 7.64
C PRO A 39 26.59 -5.96 8.10
N VAL A 40 26.41 -5.92 9.43
CA VAL A 40 25.19 -5.46 10.09
C VAL A 40 25.45 -4.08 10.69
N VAL A 41 24.60 -3.12 10.35
CA VAL A 41 24.61 -1.76 10.91
C VAL A 41 23.32 -1.55 11.67
N ARG A 42 23.40 -1.16 12.94
CA ARG A 42 22.22 -0.86 13.77
C ARG A 42 21.96 0.63 13.80
N VAL A 43 20.69 1.02 13.66
CA VAL A 43 20.27 2.43 13.63
C VAL A 43 19.03 2.61 14.50
N ALA A 44 18.97 3.72 15.23
CA ALA A 44 17.82 4.11 16.08
C ALA A 44 17.17 5.41 15.61
N THR A 45 17.77 6.12 14.64
CA THR A 45 17.26 7.40 14.12
C THR A 45 17.23 7.46 12.59
N ALA A 46 16.40 8.34 12.04
CA ALA A 46 16.33 8.61 10.60
C ALA A 46 17.68 9.09 10.01
N GLN A 47 18.43 9.90 10.77
CA GLN A 47 19.75 10.38 10.34
C GLN A 47 20.78 9.25 10.26
N GLU A 48 20.75 8.32 11.22
CA GLU A 48 21.61 7.13 11.20
C GLU A 48 21.21 6.20 10.06
N LEU A 49 19.91 5.97 9.84
CA LEU A 49 19.41 5.21 8.70
C LEU A 49 19.93 5.78 7.38
N LEU A 50 19.79 7.09 7.16
CA LEU A 50 20.28 7.76 5.95
C LEU A 50 21.78 7.54 5.73
N LYS A 51 22.60 7.73 6.78
CA LYS A 51 24.06 7.54 6.72
C LYS A 51 24.46 6.08 6.51
N ALA A 52 23.66 5.14 6.99
CA ALA A 52 23.93 3.72 6.91
C ALA A 52 23.66 3.14 5.52
N ILE A 53 22.88 3.80 4.65
CA ILE A 53 22.59 3.34 3.29
C ILE A 53 23.89 3.12 2.51
N GLY A 54 24.05 1.90 1.99
CA GLY A 54 25.15 1.53 1.12
C GLY A 54 25.11 0.04 0.77
N PRO A 55 26.01 -0.41 -0.12
CA PRO A 55 25.93 -1.75 -0.70
C PRO A 55 26.26 -2.84 0.32
N ARG A 56 25.80 -4.06 -0.01
CA ARG A 56 26.12 -5.34 0.62
C ARG A 56 26.08 -5.27 2.14
N ARG A 57 24.94 -4.89 2.72
CA ARG A 57 24.78 -4.79 4.17
C ARG A 57 23.35 -5.00 4.61
N VAL A 58 23.21 -5.32 5.89
CA VAL A 58 21.93 -5.32 6.60
C VAL A 58 21.91 -4.10 7.51
N ILE A 59 20.86 -3.30 7.41
CA ILE A 59 20.58 -2.19 8.33
C ILE A 59 19.43 -2.63 9.23
N GLU A 60 19.74 -2.84 10.51
CA GLU A 60 18.78 -3.20 11.55
C GLU A 60 18.25 -1.93 12.21
N LEU A 61 16.95 -1.67 12.04
CA LEU A 61 16.25 -0.56 12.66
C LEU A 61 15.75 -0.99 14.04
N ALA A 62 15.97 -0.16 15.05
CA ALA A 62 15.27 -0.27 16.32
C ALA A 62 13.76 -0.02 16.13
N ALA A 63 12.94 -0.46 17.09
CA ALA A 63 11.53 -0.07 17.12
C ALA A 63 11.44 1.46 17.25
N GLY A 64 10.51 2.08 16.53
CA GLY A 64 10.34 3.52 16.54
C GLY A 64 9.97 4.11 15.18
N ARG A 65 9.93 5.44 15.14
CA ARG A 65 9.48 6.22 13.98
C ARG A 65 10.64 6.99 13.36
N TYR A 66 10.90 6.73 12.09
CA TYR A 66 11.96 7.29 11.26
C TYR A 66 11.35 8.28 10.27
N ASP A 67 11.23 9.54 10.70
CA ASP A 67 10.71 10.62 9.86
C ASP A 67 11.81 11.12 8.90
N LEU A 68 11.61 10.94 7.60
CA LEU A 68 12.58 11.33 6.58
C LEU A 68 12.42 12.79 6.12
N THR A 69 11.28 13.42 6.42
CA THR A 69 10.99 14.81 5.99
C THR A 69 11.99 15.85 6.50
N PRO A 70 12.44 15.84 7.77
CA PRO A 70 13.35 16.86 8.28
C PRO A 70 14.83 16.61 7.93
N LEU A 71 15.16 15.52 7.23
CA LEU A 71 16.54 15.15 6.98
C LEU A 71 17.25 16.17 6.10
N GLN A 72 18.49 16.47 6.48
CA GLN A 72 19.35 17.28 5.63
C GLN A 72 19.64 16.54 4.32
N ARG A 73 19.57 17.29 3.22
CA ARG A 73 19.72 16.79 1.85
C ARG A 73 21.19 16.56 1.50
N THR A 74 21.88 15.79 2.34
CA THR A 74 23.30 15.47 2.15
C THR A 74 23.45 14.57 0.93
N LEU A 75 24.40 14.92 0.06
CA LEU A 75 24.81 14.06 -1.04
C LEU A 75 25.61 12.89 -0.47
N LEU A 76 25.04 11.69 -0.56
CA LEU A 76 25.75 10.44 -0.25
C LEU A 76 25.90 9.62 -1.54
N PRO A 77 26.90 8.73 -1.66
CA PRO A 77 27.20 8.04 -2.92
C PRO A 77 25.98 7.34 -3.56
N HIS A 78 25.19 6.66 -2.74
CA HIS A 78 24.03 5.86 -3.16
C HIS A 78 22.68 6.53 -2.86
N VAL A 79 22.69 7.83 -2.55
CA VAL A 79 21.48 8.60 -2.25
C VAL A 79 21.41 9.83 -3.14
N ARG A 80 20.26 10.03 -3.77
CA ARG A 80 19.87 11.28 -4.44
C ARG A 80 18.67 11.86 -3.72
N TRP A 81 18.62 13.18 -3.65
CA TRP A 81 17.41 13.92 -3.33
C TRP A 81 16.87 14.50 -4.62
N GLU A 82 15.61 14.22 -4.93
CA GLU A 82 14.93 14.76 -6.10
C GLU A 82 13.78 15.64 -5.66
N GLU A 83 13.69 16.84 -6.22
CA GLU A 83 12.59 17.75 -5.94
C GLU A 83 11.29 17.19 -6.53
N ALA A 84 10.28 17.06 -5.69
CA ALA A 84 8.94 16.68 -6.08
C ALA A 84 8.11 17.95 -6.36
N HIS A 85 7.29 18.37 -5.38
CA HIS A 85 6.42 19.54 -5.48
C HIS A 85 6.59 20.42 -4.24
N ASP A 86 6.34 21.73 -4.38
CA ASP A 86 6.41 22.73 -3.30
C ASP A 86 7.71 22.70 -2.47
N GLY A 87 8.85 22.49 -3.13
CA GLY A 87 10.16 22.45 -2.47
C GLY A 87 10.38 21.25 -1.54
N GLN A 88 9.57 20.20 -1.69
CA GLN A 88 9.74 18.91 -1.01
C GLN A 88 10.60 17.97 -1.85
N TYR A 89 11.30 17.06 -1.19
CA TYR A 89 12.29 16.20 -1.84
C TYR A 89 12.06 14.73 -1.49
N ALA A 90 12.08 13.88 -2.52
CA ALA A 90 12.05 12.44 -2.38
C ALA A 90 13.47 11.90 -2.17
N LEU A 91 13.59 10.94 -1.26
CA LEU A 91 14.81 10.16 -1.07
C LEU A 91 14.85 9.03 -2.11
N ILE A 92 15.90 9.03 -2.95
CA ILE A 92 16.13 8.00 -3.96
C ILE A 92 17.42 7.26 -3.64
N VAL A 93 17.30 5.97 -3.32
CA VAL A 93 18.43 5.04 -3.20
C VAL A 93 18.78 4.54 -4.59
N ARG A 94 20.04 4.69 -5.01
CA ARG A 94 20.44 4.39 -6.39
C ARG A 94 21.73 3.60 -6.50
N LYS A 95 21.85 2.82 -7.59
CA LYS A 95 23.10 2.16 -8.01
C LYS A 95 23.72 1.37 -6.87
N LEU A 96 22.93 0.50 -6.27
CA LEU A 96 23.29 -0.24 -5.07
C LEU A 96 22.88 -1.69 -5.21
N GLU A 97 23.70 -2.58 -4.69
CA GLU A 97 23.45 -4.03 -4.66
C GLU A 97 23.49 -4.56 -3.22
N GLY A 98 22.56 -5.45 -2.88
CA GLY A 98 22.62 -6.28 -1.67
C GLY A 98 22.27 -5.56 -0.36
N LEU A 99 21.33 -4.61 -0.39
CA LEU A 99 20.86 -3.88 0.79
C LEU A 99 19.64 -4.58 1.41
N THR A 100 19.70 -4.81 2.72
CA THR A 100 18.52 -5.19 3.51
C THR A 100 18.23 -4.11 4.54
N LEU A 101 16.99 -3.62 4.58
CA LEU A 101 16.45 -2.83 5.70
C LEU A 101 15.54 -3.74 6.50
N ARG A 102 15.84 -3.93 7.79
CA ARG A 102 15.13 -4.87 8.65
C ARG A 102 14.70 -4.19 9.95
N GLY A 103 13.41 -4.20 10.24
CA GLY A 103 12.89 -3.82 11.56
C GLY A 103 12.97 -4.98 12.57
N PRO A 104 12.57 -4.75 13.82
CA PRO A 104 12.48 -5.81 14.83
C PRO A 104 11.42 -6.85 14.47
N ALA A 105 11.54 -8.04 15.07
CA ALA A 105 10.56 -9.12 14.90
C ALA A 105 9.13 -8.61 15.15
N ALA A 106 8.31 -8.69 14.10
CA ALA A 106 6.94 -8.22 14.12
C ALA A 106 6.02 -9.18 14.89
N THR A 107 5.04 -8.64 15.59
CA THR A 107 4.06 -9.45 16.34
C THR A 107 2.92 -9.89 15.44
N ALA A 108 2.24 -10.98 15.80
CA ALA A 108 1.02 -11.39 15.10
C ALA A 108 -0.02 -10.26 15.09
N SER A 109 -0.80 -10.16 14.01
CA SER A 109 -1.91 -9.21 13.91
C SER A 109 -3.22 -9.94 13.58
N ALA A 110 -4.35 -9.26 13.82
CA ALA A 110 -5.69 -9.77 13.51
C ALA A 110 -5.91 -10.05 12.01
N ILE A 111 -5.07 -9.49 11.14
CA ILE A 111 -5.24 -9.54 9.68
C ILE A 111 -4.36 -10.60 9.04
N GLY A 112 -3.68 -11.42 9.86
CA GLY A 112 -2.85 -12.54 9.41
C GLY A 112 -1.51 -12.14 8.81
N VAL A 113 -1.11 -10.88 8.93
CA VAL A 113 0.19 -10.33 8.51
C VAL A 113 0.89 -9.72 9.72
N PRO A 114 2.17 -9.99 10.01
CA PRO A 114 2.82 -9.42 11.19
C PRO A 114 2.75 -7.88 11.23
N ALA A 115 2.60 -7.31 12.42
CA ALA A 115 2.55 -5.86 12.66
C ALA A 115 3.96 -5.33 12.99
N PRO A 116 4.60 -4.59 12.10
CA PRO A 116 5.95 -4.08 12.32
C PRO A 116 5.99 -2.90 13.30
N THR A 117 7.08 -2.80 14.05
CA THR A 117 7.29 -1.73 15.05
C THR A 117 8.30 -0.66 14.62
N ALA A 118 9.01 -0.88 13.51
CA ALA A 118 9.85 0.14 12.86
C ALA A 118 9.06 0.79 11.73
N GLU A 119 8.78 2.08 11.86
CA GLU A 119 8.00 2.87 10.91
C GLU A 119 8.88 3.89 10.20
N ILE A 120 9.00 3.81 8.88
CA ILE A 120 9.64 4.82 8.03
C ILE A 120 8.53 5.66 7.42
N VAL A 121 8.62 6.97 7.60
CA VAL A 121 7.52 7.86 7.30
C VAL A 121 7.98 9.16 6.66
N VAL A 122 7.15 9.67 5.77
CA VAL A 122 7.28 11.01 5.21
C VAL A 122 6.01 11.79 5.56
N GLN A 123 6.15 13.00 6.09
CA GLN A 123 5.01 13.88 6.39
C GLN A 123 4.29 14.37 5.15
N THR A 124 5.03 14.45 4.05
CA THR A 124 4.63 15.14 2.85
C THR A 124 4.11 14.19 1.79
N PRO A 125 2.90 14.44 1.25
CA PRO A 125 2.22 13.49 0.39
C PRO A 125 2.72 13.47 -1.07
N TYR A 126 3.66 14.36 -1.44
CA TYR A 126 4.10 14.51 -2.83
C TYR A 126 5.32 13.65 -3.21
N THR A 127 5.90 12.92 -2.25
CA THR A 127 7.13 12.15 -2.46
C THR A 127 6.90 10.70 -2.09
N PHE A 128 7.62 9.81 -2.75
CA PHE A 128 7.71 8.42 -2.31
C PHE A 128 8.36 8.33 -0.92
N VAL A 129 7.95 7.36 -0.11
CA VAL A 129 8.60 7.10 1.19
C VAL A 129 9.99 6.53 0.95
N LEU A 130 10.09 5.53 0.06
CA LEU A 130 11.36 5.00 -0.42
C LEU A 130 11.31 4.78 -1.94
N SER A 131 12.29 5.32 -2.66
CA SER A 131 12.49 5.05 -4.08
C SER A 131 13.81 4.34 -4.33
N PHE A 132 13.80 3.35 -5.22
CA PHE A 132 14.98 2.62 -5.67
C PHE A 132 15.20 2.82 -7.17
N GLU A 133 16.42 3.15 -7.58
CA GLU A 133 16.80 3.32 -8.99
C GLU A 133 18.06 2.52 -9.31
N GLN A 134 18.01 1.64 -10.31
CA GLN A 134 19.19 0.89 -10.76
C GLN A 134 19.81 0.06 -9.61
N CYS A 135 18.96 -0.54 -8.77
CA CYS A 135 19.38 -1.33 -7.61
C CYS A 135 19.14 -2.83 -7.85
N SER A 136 19.97 -3.67 -7.23
CA SER A 136 19.78 -5.12 -7.21
C SER A 136 19.78 -5.68 -5.78
N GLU A 137 19.07 -6.79 -5.58
CA GLU A 137 19.06 -7.52 -4.30
C GLU A 137 18.68 -6.63 -3.10
N VAL A 138 17.57 -5.89 -3.24
CA VAL A 138 17.06 -5.03 -2.17
C VAL A 138 15.98 -5.77 -1.40
N THR A 139 16.12 -5.83 -0.07
CA THR A 139 15.12 -6.44 0.83
C THR A 139 14.61 -5.41 1.84
N LEU A 140 13.30 -5.28 1.94
CA LEU A 140 12.60 -4.59 3.03
C LEU A 140 11.90 -5.65 3.88
N GLU A 141 12.19 -5.70 5.17
CA GLU A 141 11.68 -6.75 6.05
C GLU A 141 11.21 -6.17 7.39
N GLN A 142 9.99 -6.53 7.81
CA GLN A 142 9.44 -6.11 9.11
C GLN A 142 9.42 -4.58 9.25
N LEU A 143 8.92 -3.89 8.22
CA LEU A 143 8.85 -2.43 8.16
C LEU A 143 7.42 -1.96 7.90
N LYS A 144 7.04 -0.89 8.59
CA LYS A 144 5.86 -0.10 8.29
C LYS A 144 6.30 1.15 7.52
N LEU A 145 5.70 1.41 6.36
CA LEU A 145 6.10 2.47 5.43
C LEU A 145 4.86 3.27 5.04
N GLY A 146 4.89 4.60 5.17
CA GLY A 146 3.72 5.38 4.78
C GLY A 146 3.84 6.89 4.95
N HIS A 147 2.72 7.58 4.71
CA HIS A 147 2.60 9.02 4.89
C HIS A 147 1.88 9.36 6.20
N ALA A 148 2.44 10.31 6.96
CA ALA A 148 1.90 10.66 8.29
C ALA A 148 0.60 11.46 8.24
N ARG A 149 0.33 12.16 7.14
CA ARG A 149 -0.82 13.06 6.98
C ARG A 149 -1.71 12.58 5.85
N SER A 150 -3.02 12.54 6.09
CA SER A 150 -4.04 12.41 5.05
C SER A 150 -4.12 13.70 4.21
N GLY A 151 -4.20 13.58 2.89
CA GLY A 151 -4.29 14.73 1.97
C GLY A 151 -4.33 14.30 0.51
N TYR A 152 -4.19 15.25 -0.42
CA TYR A 152 -3.96 14.95 -1.84
C TYR A 152 -2.50 14.52 -2.01
N CYS A 153 -2.28 13.31 -2.53
CA CYS A 153 -0.96 12.69 -2.56
C CYS A 153 -0.53 12.40 -4.01
N ILE A 154 0.72 12.74 -4.30
CA ILE A 154 1.35 12.63 -5.63
C ILE A 154 2.47 11.57 -5.60
N GLY A 155 3.04 11.27 -4.43
CA GLY A 155 3.97 10.15 -4.26
C GLY A 155 3.30 8.89 -3.72
N GLY A 156 3.65 7.72 -4.25
CA GLY A 156 3.30 6.42 -3.67
C GLY A 156 4.12 6.08 -2.42
N VAL A 157 3.99 4.87 -1.88
CA VAL A 157 4.75 4.47 -0.69
C VAL A 157 6.15 3.97 -1.09
N VAL A 158 6.22 2.93 -1.91
CA VAL A 158 7.49 2.41 -2.44
C VAL A 158 7.52 2.52 -3.97
N ALA A 159 8.60 3.07 -4.50
CA ALA A 159 8.87 3.07 -5.94
C ALA A 159 10.15 2.31 -6.27
N ALA A 160 10.16 1.63 -7.41
CA ALA A 160 11.37 1.04 -7.96
C ALA A 160 11.44 1.17 -9.48
N ARG A 161 12.59 1.61 -9.99
CA ARG A 161 12.86 1.81 -11.41
C ARG A 161 14.16 1.11 -11.78
N ASP A 162 14.16 0.35 -12.88
CA ASP A 162 15.35 -0.32 -13.40
C ASP A 162 16.03 -1.25 -12.36
N CYS A 163 15.22 -1.92 -11.52
CA CYS A 163 15.72 -2.74 -10.42
C CYS A 163 15.60 -4.24 -10.70
N THR A 164 16.40 -5.06 -10.02
CA THR A 164 16.32 -6.54 -10.11
C THR A 164 16.36 -7.19 -8.73
N SER A 165 15.54 -8.22 -8.50
CA SER A 165 15.49 -8.94 -7.22
C SER A 165 15.13 -8.03 -6.05
N LEU A 166 13.90 -7.53 -6.06
CA LEU A 166 13.30 -6.79 -4.94
C LEU A 166 12.50 -7.74 -4.07
N ARG A 167 12.67 -7.63 -2.75
CA ARG A 167 11.92 -8.42 -1.77
C ARG A 167 11.29 -7.53 -0.70
N LEU A 168 9.98 -7.66 -0.51
CA LEU A 168 9.24 -7.07 0.60
C LEU A 168 8.65 -8.19 1.45
N ALA A 169 9.00 -8.26 2.73
CA ALA A 169 8.60 -9.34 3.61
C ALA A 169 8.07 -8.81 4.95
N ASP A 170 6.88 -9.25 5.36
CA ASP A 170 6.29 -8.83 6.64
C ASP A 170 6.18 -7.28 6.75
N CYS A 171 5.83 -6.63 5.64
CA CYS A 171 5.75 -5.17 5.52
C CYS A 171 4.30 -4.66 5.53
N VAL A 172 4.11 -3.44 6.01
CA VAL A 172 2.85 -2.70 5.89
C VAL A 172 3.13 -1.41 5.11
N LEU A 173 2.64 -1.35 3.87
CA LEU A 173 2.64 -0.13 3.06
C LEU A 173 1.28 0.54 3.24
N TYR A 174 1.27 1.76 3.78
CA TYR A 174 0.03 2.41 4.16
C TYR A 174 0.03 3.91 3.88
N GLY A 175 -1.17 4.47 3.93
CA GLY A 175 -1.38 5.92 4.02
C GLY A 175 -1.76 6.55 2.70
N CYS A 176 -1.94 7.87 2.74
CA CYS A 176 -2.60 8.61 1.68
C CYS A 176 -1.89 8.58 0.32
N GLY A 177 -0.69 8.03 0.22
CA GLY A 177 0.11 8.01 -0.99
C GLY A 177 -0.67 7.60 -2.23
N THR A 178 -0.17 8.04 -3.39
CA THR A 178 -0.77 7.75 -4.68
C THR A 178 -1.02 6.24 -4.80
N GLU A 179 0.03 5.45 -4.69
CA GLU A 179 -0.04 4.00 -4.81
C GLU A 179 0.77 3.34 -3.70
N GLY A 180 0.37 2.14 -3.28
CA GLY A 180 1.19 1.35 -2.36
C GLY A 180 2.54 0.98 -2.98
N LEU A 181 2.52 0.57 -4.25
CA LEU A 181 3.72 0.15 -4.96
C LEU A 181 3.72 0.66 -6.41
N GLN A 182 4.80 1.33 -6.82
CA GLN A 182 5.00 1.77 -8.19
C GLN A 182 6.28 1.17 -8.78
N LEU A 183 6.17 0.46 -9.89
CA LEU A 183 7.28 -0.28 -10.49
C LEU A 183 7.47 0.09 -11.97
N GLU A 184 8.72 0.24 -12.39
CA GLU A 184 9.07 0.47 -13.79
C GLU A 184 10.32 -0.33 -14.15
N ARG A 185 10.25 -1.20 -15.15
CA ARG A 185 11.36 -2.06 -15.58
C ARG A 185 12.00 -2.84 -14.43
N VAL A 186 11.17 -3.43 -13.57
CA VAL A 186 11.61 -4.29 -12.46
C VAL A 186 11.60 -5.75 -12.89
N LYS A 187 12.73 -6.43 -12.66
CA LYS A 187 12.85 -7.88 -12.86
C LYS A 187 12.90 -8.59 -11.51
N HIS A 188 11.90 -9.40 -11.23
CA HIS A 188 11.74 -10.18 -10.00
C HIS A 188 11.40 -9.30 -8.81
N LEU A 189 10.11 -9.22 -8.51
CA LEU A 189 9.60 -8.77 -7.23
C LEU A 189 9.04 -9.98 -6.48
N GLU A 190 9.40 -10.11 -5.22
CA GLU A 190 8.75 -11.02 -4.29
C GLU A 190 8.19 -10.22 -3.10
N MET A 191 6.87 -10.19 -2.95
CA MET A 191 6.19 -9.60 -1.81
C MET A 191 5.53 -10.70 -0.99
N VAL A 192 5.88 -10.84 0.28
CA VAL A 192 5.45 -11.97 1.12
C VAL A 192 4.87 -11.47 2.43
N ARG A 193 3.72 -12.00 2.83
CA ARG A 193 3.04 -11.69 4.10
C ARG A 193 3.01 -10.19 4.37
N SER A 194 2.64 -9.41 3.37
CA SER A 194 2.71 -7.95 3.42
C SER A 194 1.36 -7.33 3.09
N VAL A 195 1.14 -6.10 3.53
CA VAL A 195 -0.13 -5.38 3.38
C VAL A 195 0.08 -4.12 2.55
N ILE A 196 -0.84 -3.85 1.62
CA ILE A 196 -1.05 -2.50 1.05
C ILE A 196 -2.43 -2.04 1.48
N GLU A 197 -2.50 -0.95 2.25
CA GLU A 197 -3.75 -0.45 2.79
C GLU A 197 -3.90 1.08 2.79
N ASP A 198 -5.15 1.52 2.69
CA ASP A 198 -5.52 2.93 2.85
C ASP A 198 -4.83 3.89 1.85
N CYS A 199 -4.42 3.38 0.67
CA CYS A 199 -3.89 4.20 -0.45
C CYS A 199 -4.99 4.92 -1.22
N THR A 200 -4.70 6.12 -1.76
CA THR A 200 -5.73 7.03 -2.30
C THR A 200 -5.77 7.16 -3.82
N TYR A 201 -4.89 6.50 -4.58
CA TYR A 201 -4.97 6.47 -6.05
C TYR A 201 -5.07 5.05 -6.59
N GLY A 202 -4.29 4.13 -6.03
CA GLY A 202 -4.35 2.73 -6.42
C GLY A 202 -3.56 1.80 -5.53
N ILE A 203 -3.63 0.52 -5.84
CA ILE A 203 -2.93 -0.52 -5.07
C ILE A 203 -1.49 -0.65 -5.60
N LEU A 204 -1.37 -0.90 -6.90
CA LEU A 204 -0.10 -1.15 -7.58
C LEU A 204 -0.17 -0.69 -9.03
N SER A 205 0.82 0.08 -9.47
CA SER A 205 1.11 0.33 -10.88
C SER A 205 2.46 -0.28 -11.26
N ALA A 206 2.49 -1.02 -12.36
CA ALA A 206 3.72 -1.59 -12.89
C ALA A 206 3.79 -1.42 -14.41
N SER A 207 4.97 -1.02 -14.90
CA SER A 207 5.28 -0.95 -16.32
C SER A 207 6.54 -1.75 -16.67
N GLU A 208 6.48 -2.52 -17.76
CA GLU A 208 7.61 -3.26 -18.32
C GLU A 208 8.30 -4.19 -17.30
N CYS A 209 7.52 -4.78 -16.39
CA CYS A 209 8.05 -5.63 -15.32
C CYS A 209 7.98 -7.12 -15.66
N GLU A 210 8.82 -7.91 -15.00
CA GLU A 210 8.87 -9.36 -15.21
C GLU A 210 8.93 -10.08 -13.85
N ARG A 211 8.12 -11.13 -13.68
CA ARG A 211 8.07 -11.96 -12.47
C ARG A 211 7.72 -11.15 -11.21
N LEU A 212 6.46 -10.75 -11.12
CA LEU A 212 5.90 -10.13 -9.93
C LEU A 212 5.15 -11.18 -9.12
N VAL A 213 5.71 -11.60 -7.99
CA VAL A 213 5.16 -12.67 -7.15
C VAL A 213 4.73 -12.09 -5.80
N MET A 214 3.46 -12.30 -5.46
CA MET A 214 2.87 -11.89 -4.19
C MET A 214 2.32 -13.13 -3.47
N VAL A 215 2.72 -13.35 -2.21
CA VAL A 215 2.37 -14.55 -1.43
C VAL A 215 1.83 -14.14 -0.06
N ASP A 216 0.66 -14.64 0.31
CA ASP A 216 -0.01 -14.35 1.59
C ASP A 216 -0.18 -12.85 1.86
N CYS A 217 -0.34 -12.04 0.79
CA CYS A 217 -0.49 -10.59 0.90
C CYS A 217 -1.94 -10.16 1.10
N VAL A 218 -2.12 -8.97 1.68
CA VAL A 218 -3.45 -8.35 1.87
C VAL A 218 -3.48 -6.99 1.19
N PHE A 219 -4.48 -6.76 0.34
CA PHE A 219 -4.70 -5.48 -0.35
C PHE A 219 -6.09 -4.97 0.04
N ARG A 220 -6.16 -3.91 0.86
CA ARG A 220 -7.44 -3.50 1.45
C ARG A 220 -7.65 -2.01 1.66
N ARG A 221 -8.92 -1.57 1.63
CA ARG A 221 -9.30 -0.17 1.89
C ARG A 221 -8.58 0.85 1.00
N ASN A 222 -8.12 0.42 -0.17
CA ASN A 222 -7.54 1.32 -1.17
C ASN A 222 -8.66 1.92 -2.01
N VAL A 223 -8.50 3.18 -2.42
CA VAL A 223 -9.58 3.94 -3.06
C VAL A 223 -9.14 4.65 -4.35
N GLN A 224 -10.15 5.20 -5.04
CA GLN A 224 -10.04 6.14 -6.16
C GLN A 224 -9.85 5.49 -7.53
N PHE A 225 -8.64 5.26 -8.04
CA PHE A 225 -8.45 4.92 -9.46
C PHE A 225 -8.36 3.41 -9.71
N HIS A 226 -7.21 2.78 -9.50
CA HIS A 226 -6.91 1.45 -10.06
C HIS A 226 -6.50 0.43 -9.00
N GLY A 227 -6.76 -0.85 -9.29
CA GLY A 227 -6.29 -1.96 -8.47
C GLY A 227 -4.84 -2.28 -8.79
N LEU A 228 -4.63 -3.40 -9.48
CA LEU A 228 -3.35 -3.77 -10.07
C LEU A 228 -3.36 -3.31 -11.54
N ASP A 229 -2.65 -2.22 -11.84
CA ASP A 229 -2.48 -1.70 -13.21
C ASP A 229 -1.15 -2.17 -13.79
N LEU A 230 -1.20 -3.04 -14.79
CA LEU A 230 -0.04 -3.77 -15.30
C LEU A 230 0.15 -3.54 -16.79
N THR A 231 1.05 -2.63 -17.12
CA THR A 231 1.42 -2.33 -18.50
C THR A 231 2.66 -3.12 -18.88
N ASP A 232 2.57 -3.95 -19.92
CA ASP A 232 3.69 -4.74 -20.46
C ASP A 232 4.39 -5.60 -19.40
N CYS A 233 3.63 -6.10 -18.42
CA CYS A 233 4.14 -6.90 -17.32
C CYS A 233 3.87 -8.38 -17.50
N THR A 234 4.90 -9.22 -17.41
CA THR A 234 4.78 -10.67 -17.62
C THR A 234 5.03 -11.48 -16.34
N HIS A 235 4.46 -12.69 -16.28
CA HIS A 235 4.65 -13.63 -15.17
C HIS A 235 4.21 -13.06 -13.81
N VAL A 236 3.00 -12.53 -13.74
CA VAL A 236 2.43 -11.99 -12.50
C VAL A 236 1.63 -13.06 -11.76
N SER A 237 1.97 -13.32 -10.50
CA SER A 237 1.36 -14.37 -9.69
C SER A 237 1.01 -13.89 -8.28
N LEU A 238 -0.22 -14.16 -7.87
CA LEU A 238 -0.72 -13.97 -6.52
C LEU A 238 -1.05 -15.33 -5.91
N VAL A 239 -0.52 -15.63 -4.73
CA VAL A 239 -0.74 -16.92 -4.04
C VAL A 239 -1.28 -16.64 -2.65
N ASN A 240 -2.45 -17.19 -2.33
CA ASN A 240 -3.14 -17.02 -1.05
C ASN A 240 -3.35 -15.56 -0.64
N CYS A 241 -3.46 -14.65 -1.61
CA CYS A 241 -3.67 -13.23 -1.35
C CYS A 241 -5.15 -12.95 -0.99
N ARG A 242 -5.37 -11.91 -0.17
CA ARG A 242 -6.70 -11.39 0.16
C ARG A 242 -6.84 -9.98 -0.40
N ILE A 243 -7.78 -9.76 -1.30
CA ILE A 243 -8.07 -8.44 -1.88
C ILE A 243 -9.48 -8.05 -1.45
N HIS A 244 -9.61 -7.07 -0.55
CA HIS A 244 -10.92 -6.77 0.01
C HIS A 244 -11.16 -5.33 0.45
N ASP A 245 -12.43 -4.93 0.51
CA ASP A 245 -12.86 -3.60 0.96
C ASP A 245 -12.22 -2.44 0.17
N ASN A 246 -11.82 -2.66 -1.10
CA ASN A 246 -11.29 -1.61 -1.96
C ASN A 246 -12.41 -0.91 -2.74
N VAL A 247 -12.32 0.41 -2.96
CA VAL A 247 -13.31 1.19 -3.70
C VAL A 247 -12.63 1.93 -4.87
N LEU A 248 -12.59 1.26 -6.00
CA LEU A 248 -11.93 1.67 -7.24
C LEU A 248 -13.02 2.13 -8.22
N GLY A 249 -12.81 3.23 -8.94
CA GLY A 249 -13.88 3.73 -9.83
C GLY A 249 -13.47 4.89 -10.74
N GLY A 250 -12.40 5.60 -10.38
CA GLY A 250 -11.75 6.56 -11.24
C GLY A 250 -11.32 5.92 -12.55
N LEU A 251 -11.63 6.61 -13.65
CA LEU A 251 -11.26 6.23 -15.02
C LEU A 251 -11.79 4.86 -15.49
N LYS A 252 -12.89 4.35 -14.91
CA LYS A 252 -13.49 3.04 -15.26
C LYS A 252 -12.48 1.89 -15.11
N SER A 253 -11.59 1.97 -14.13
CA SER A 253 -10.51 0.99 -13.97
C SER A 253 -11.03 -0.32 -13.38
N PRO A 254 -10.61 -1.49 -13.92
CA PRO A 254 -10.89 -2.77 -13.30
C PRO A 254 -9.98 -3.02 -12.09
N LEU A 255 -10.26 -4.07 -11.32
CA LEU A 255 -9.40 -4.51 -10.22
C LEU A 255 -8.06 -5.06 -10.74
N PHE A 256 -8.07 -5.81 -11.84
CA PHE A 256 -6.88 -6.31 -12.52
C PHE A 256 -6.85 -5.77 -13.96
N LYS A 257 -5.92 -4.86 -14.24
CA LYS A 257 -5.76 -4.27 -15.57
C LYS A 257 -4.48 -4.77 -16.22
N THR A 258 -4.58 -5.15 -17.49
CA THR A 258 -3.41 -5.41 -18.33
C THR A 258 -3.64 -5.01 -19.79
N ASN A 259 -2.58 -4.65 -20.51
CA ASN A 259 -2.61 -4.46 -21.97
C ASN A 259 -2.08 -5.67 -22.76
N LEU A 260 -1.61 -6.71 -22.07
CA LEU A 260 -1.14 -7.92 -22.73
C LEU A 260 -2.34 -8.74 -23.24
N THR A 261 -2.11 -9.47 -24.33
CA THR A 261 -3.10 -10.39 -24.92
C THR A 261 -2.51 -11.79 -25.18
N ASP A 262 -1.20 -11.97 -24.99
CA ASP A 262 -0.53 -13.26 -25.14
C ASP A 262 -0.88 -14.18 -23.95
N PRO A 263 -1.58 -15.31 -24.17
CA PRO A 263 -2.02 -16.20 -23.10
C PRO A 263 -0.86 -16.89 -22.35
N THR A 264 0.37 -16.87 -22.87
CA THR A 264 1.56 -17.38 -22.17
C THR A 264 1.96 -16.52 -20.97
N HIS A 265 1.49 -15.27 -20.91
CA HIS A 265 1.81 -14.30 -19.86
C HIS A 265 0.62 -13.99 -18.94
N ARG A 266 -0.39 -14.87 -18.90
CA ARG A 266 -1.55 -14.75 -18.02
C ARG A 266 -1.14 -14.47 -16.58
N MET A 267 -1.82 -13.50 -15.96
CA MET A 267 -1.80 -13.33 -14.52
C MET A 267 -2.50 -14.50 -13.85
N THR A 268 -1.92 -15.03 -12.80
CA THR A 268 -2.54 -16.10 -12.01
C THR A 268 -2.80 -15.65 -10.58
N MET A 269 -3.98 -15.95 -10.05
CA MET A 269 -4.25 -15.94 -8.63
C MET A 269 -4.65 -17.34 -8.19
N GLN A 270 -3.92 -17.90 -7.22
CA GLN A 270 -4.18 -19.23 -6.67
C GLN A 270 -4.46 -19.13 -5.17
N GLY A 271 -5.60 -19.66 -4.72
CA GLY A 271 -6.04 -19.57 -3.34
C GLY A 271 -6.44 -18.15 -2.90
N GLY A 272 -6.82 -18.00 -1.64
CA GLY A 272 -7.18 -16.70 -1.07
C GLY A 272 -8.58 -16.22 -1.44
N GLU A 273 -8.80 -14.91 -1.37
CA GLU A 273 -10.13 -14.32 -1.59
C GLU A 273 -10.08 -12.94 -2.26
N ILE A 274 -11.11 -12.66 -3.05
CA ILE A 274 -11.46 -11.34 -3.58
C ILE A 274 -12.85 -11.04 -3.05
N ARG A 275 -12.98 -10.14 -2.07
CA ARG A 275 -14.29 -9.87 -1.48
C ARG A 275 -14.58 -8.41 -1.21
N ASP A 276 -15.86 -8.04 -1.27
CA ASP A 276 -16.32 -6.72 -0.82
C ASP A 276 -15.59 -5.54 -1.48
N ASN A 277 -15.10 -5.72 -2.72
CA ASN A 277 -14.50 -4.65 -3.52
C ASN A 277 -15.57 -3.98 -4.40
N ALA A 278 -15.43 -2.69 -4.65
CA ALA A 278 -16.11 -1.98 -5.72
C ALA A 278 -15.08 -1.63 -6.81
N ALA A 279 -15.34 -2.00 -8.07
CA ALA A 279 -14.53 -1.58 -9.23
C ALA A 279 -15.40 -1.50 -10.50
N HIS A 280 -14.85 -1.01 -11.61
CA HIS A 280 -15.57 -1.05 -12.88
C HIS A 280 -15.81 -2.49 -13.35
N ALA A 281 -14.77 -3.31 -13.29
CA ALA A 281 -14.83 -4.74 -13.59
C ALA A 281 -13.80 -5.50 -12.76
N LEU A 282 -13.89 -6.83 -12.73
CA LEU A 282 -12.83 -7.66 -12.16
C LEU A 282 -11.54 -7.51 -12.97
N THR A 283 -11.64 -7.59 -14.30
CA THR A 283 -10.52 -7.38 -15.22
C THR A 283 -10.98 -6.77 -16.54
N ASN A 284 -10.11 -6.04 -17.23
CA ASN A 284 -10.36 -5.60 -18.61
C ASN A 284 -10.12 -6.69 -19.65
N GLU A 285 -9.27 -7.68 -19.34
CA GLU A 285 -8.89 -8.76 -20.26
C GLU A 285 -9.17 -10.14 -19.62
N PRO A 286 -10.40 -10.67 -19.72
CA PRO A 286 -10.80 -11.90 -19.04
C PRO A 286 -9.95 -13.13 -19.38
N THR A 287 -9.39 -13.18 -20.58
CA THR A 287 -8.51 -14.27 -21.04
C THR A 287 -7.11 -14.20 -20.42
N MET A 288 -6.77 -13.08 -19.78
CA MET A 288 -5.47 -12.80 -19.18
C MET A 288 -5.43 -12.99 -17.67
N LEU A 289 -6.57 -13.23 -17.02
CA LEU A 289 -6.67 -13.51 -15.59
C LEU A 289 -7.10 -14.96 -15.37
N VAL A 290 -6.29 -15.73 -14.65
CA VAL A 290 -6.59 -17.09 -14.24
C VAL A 290 -6.77 -17.15 -12.73
N LEU A 291 -7.98 -17.45 -12.28
CA LEU A 291 -8.29 -17.69 -10.87
C LEU A 291 -8.38 -19.20 -10.61
N LYS A 292 -7.63 -19.70 -9.62
CA LYS A 292 -7.66 -21.10 -9.17
C LYS A 292 -7.92 -21.14 -7.67
N ASP A 293 -8.98 -21.81 -7.24
CA ASP A 293 -9.33 -21.93 -5.82
C ASP A 293 -9.47 -20.58 -5.08
N VAL A 294 -9.89 -19.54 -5.80
CA VAL A 294 -10.09 -18.19 -5.25
C VAL A 294 -11.56 -17.98 -4.87
N LYS A 295 -11.82 -17.60 -3.63
CA LYS A 295 -13.17 -17.23 -3.19
C LYS A 295 -13.50 -15.81 -3.66
N VAL A 296 -14.55 -15.64 -4.48
CA VAL A 296 -15.00 -14.34 -4.97
C VAL A 296 -16.40 -14.03 -4.44
N THR A 297 -16.56 -13.07 -3.51
CA THR A 297 -17.85 -12.82 -2.83
C THR A 297 -18.09 -11.35 -2.51
N GLY A 298 -19.32 -10.86 -2.58
CA GLY A 298 -19.66 -9.50 -2.09
C GLY A 298 -19.10 -8.33 -2.90
N ASN A 299 -18.42 -8.60 -4.03
CA ASN A 299 -17.88 -7.53 -4.88
C ASN A 299 -18.98 -6.88 -5.74
N SER A 300 -18.86 -5.57 -5.93
CA SER A 300 -19.69 -4.74 -6.80
C SER A 300 -18.90 -4.33 -8.03
N TRP A 301 -19.31 -4.83 -9.20
CA TRP A 301 -18.71 -4.47 -10.48
C TRP A 301 -19.70 -3.57 -11.24
N GLN A 302 -19.29 -2.36 -11.63
CA GLN A 302 -20.18 -1.45 -12.36
C GLN A 302 -20.45 -1.98 -13.78
N VAL A 303 -21.60 -2.63 -13.96
CA VAL A 303 -22.19 -2.86 -15.28
C VAL A 303 -22.80 -1.53 -15.76
N PRO A 304 -22.57 -1.10 -17.02
CA PRO A 304 -23.23 0.10 -17.56
C PRO A 304 -24.75 0.09 -17.29
N PRO A 305 -25.37 1.24 -16.96
CA PRO A 305 -26.78 1.33 -16.56
C PRO A 305 -27.77 0.66 -17.54
N GLU A 306 -27.35 0.54 -18.80
CA GLU A 306 -28.09 0.00 -19.94
C GLU A 306 -28.45 -1.50 -19.77
N VAL A 307 -27.66 -2.26 -19.00
CA VAL A 307 -27.91 -3.68 -18.68
C VAL A 307 -28.66 -3.84 -17.34
N ALA A 308 -28.54 -2.86 -16.42
CA ALA A 308 -29.22 -2.86 -15.12
C ALA A 308 -30.74 -2.60 -15.23
N ALA A 309 -31.20 -1.95 -16.30
CA ALA A 309 -32.62 -1.66 -16.55
C ALA A 309 -33.54 -2.91 -16.64
N ARG A 310 -32.97 -4.13 -16.70
CA ARG A 310 -33.72 -5.40 -16.71
C ARG A 310 -33.93 -6.06 -15.35
N ARG A 311 -33.43 -5.52 -14.22
CA ARG A 311 -33.65 -6.11 -12.89
C ARG A 311 -34.28 -5.14 -11.88
N GLY A 312 -35.61 -5.09 -11.92
CA GLY A 312 -36.50 -5.19 -10.74
C GLY A 312 -36.33 -4.21 -9.57
N LYS A 313 -37.22 -3.20 -9.54
CA LYS A 313 -37.58 -2.28 -8.44
C LYS A 313 -37.53 -2.86 -6.99
N LYS A 314 -36.97 -2.11 -6.03
CA LYS A 314 -37.69 -1.42 -4.90
C LYS A 314 -36.75 -0.64 -3.95
N THR A 315 -37.34 0.35 -3.27
CA THR A 315 -36.80 1.54 -2.56
C THR A 315 -36.80 1.39 -0.99
N PRO A 316 -36.66 2.45 -0.13
CA PRO A 316 -35.42 2.91 0.55
C PRO A 316 -35.52 2.97 2.12
N ARG A 317 -34.41 3.32 2.81
CA ARG A 317 -34.21 3.92 4.18
C ARG A 317 -32.87 3.40 4.78
N ASP A 318 -32.02 4.11 5.53
CA ASP A 318 -31.95 5.47 6.09
C ASP A 318 -30.46 5.82 6.39
N GLU A 319 -30.11 7.09 6.13
CA GLU A 319 -29.29 8.03 6.92
C GLU A 319 -27.90 7.64 7.50
N GLY A 320 -26.83 8.26 6.97
CA GLY A 320 -25.60 8.58 7.75
C GLY A 320 -24.23 8.57 7.04
N GLY A 321 -23.91 9.59 6.23
CA GLY A 321 -22.56 10.15 5.88
C GLY A 321 -21.49 9.24 5.21
N TRP A 322 -20.67 9.62 4.21
CA TRP A 322 -20.31 10.90 3.56
C TRP A 322 -19.96 10.66 2.08
N ILE A 323 -20.08 11.69 1.23
CA ILE A 323 -19.67 11.70 -0.18
C ILE A 323 -18.37 12.50 -0.31
N TYR A 324 -17.37 11.97 -1.02
CA TYR A 324 -16.26 12.77 -1.53
C TYR A 324 -16.45 13.04 -3.02
N HIS A 325 -16.75 14.30 -3.35
CA HIS A 325 -16.53 14.88 -4.66
C HIS A 325 -15.10 15.43 -4.69
N ALA A 326 -14.26 14.96 -5.61
CA ALA A 326 -13.04 15.65 -5.96
C ALA A 326 -13.35 16.57 -7.14
N ASP A 327 -13.45 17.88 -6.86
CA ASP A 327 -13.36 18.93 -7.87
C ASP A 327 -11.99 18.84 -8.56
N LEU A 328 -12.01 18.60 -9.87
CA LEU A 328 -10.80 18.55 -10.69
C LEU A 328 -10.44 19.97 -11.15
N GLY A 329 -9.37 20.53 -10.58
CA GLY A 329 -8.68 21.68 -11.13
C GLY A 329 -7.68 21.25 -12.21
N ASP A 330 -7.94 21.66 -13.46
CA ASP A 330 -7.29 21.21 -14.71
C ASP A 330 -5.77 21.43 -14.85
N SER A 331 -5.10 22.16 -13.97
CA SER A 331 -3.70 22.56 -14.19
C SER A 331 -2.64 21.60 -13.63
N GLN A 332 -2.96 20.82 -12.59
CA GLN A 332 -2.00 19.92 -11.93
C GLN A 332 -1.99 18.51 -12.53
N PHE A 333 -3.11 18.07 -13.11
CA PHE A 333 -3.27 16.80 -13.81
C PHE A 333 -2.35 16.68 -15.04
N HIS A 334 -2.16 17.81 -15.75
CA HIS A 334 -1.37 17.88 -16.98
C HIS A 334 0.13 17.64 -16.79
N TRP A 335 0.67 17.86 -15.58
CA TRP A 335 2.10 17.71 -15.33
C TRP A 335 2.48 16.28 -14.93
N VAL A 336 1.71 15.65 -14.04
CA VAL A 336 1.95 14.28 -13.56
C VAL A 336 1.78 13.28 -14.70
N ALA A 337 0.73 13.41 -15.50
CA ALA A 337 0.51 12.50 -16.62
C ALA A 337 1.59 12.63 -17.71
N ARG A 338 2.15 13.84 -17.91
CA ARG A 338 3.26 14.09 -18.87
C ARG A 338 4.56 13.43 -18.46
N LYS A 339 4.87 13.40 -17.16
CA LYS A 339 6.11 12.80 -16.65
C LYS A 339 6.00 11.28 -16.46
N VAL A 340 4.82 10.77 -16.12
CA VAL A 340 4.58 9.35 -15.79
C VAL A 340 4.20 8.52 -17.02
N TYR A 341 3.41 9.03 -17.96
CA TYR A 341 2.83 8.21 -19.04
C TYR A 341 3.38 8.47 -20.46
N GLY A 342 4.28 9.43 -20.63
CA GLY A 342 4.83 9.79 -21.96
C GLY A 342 3.81 10.52 -22.86
N HIS A 343 4.34 11.26 -23.84
CA HIS A 343 3.60 12.31 -24.54
C HIS A 343 2.49 11.83 -25.50
N GLU A 344 2.46 10.55 -25.88
CA GLU A 344 1.55 9.97 -26.90
C GLU A 344 0.33 9.21 -26.32
N ARG A 345 0.36 8.83 -25.04
CA ARG A 345 -0.78 8.15 -24.36
C ARG A 345 -1.80 9.13 -23.76
N LEU A 346 -1.48 10.41 -23.74
CA LEU A 346 -2.28 11.48 -23.15
C LEU A 346 -3.48 11.87 -24.02
N ASP A 347 -3.37 11.69 -25.33
CA ASP A 347 -4.23 12.27 -26.35
C ASP A 347 -5.67 11.73 -26.27
N GLU A 348 -5.82 10.45 -25.94
CA GLU A 348 -7.13 9.80 -25.78
C GLU A 348 -7.73 10.00 -24.40
N ALA A 349 -6.92 9.88 -23.34
CA ALA A 349 -7.37 10.11 -21.96
C ALA A 349 -7.79 11.58 -21.73
N THR A 350 -7.08 12.53 -22.36
CA THR A 350 -7.38 13.96 -22.31
C THR A 350 -8.66 14.29 -23.08
N LYS A 351 -8.94 13.63 -24.22
CA LYS A 351 -10.21 13.78 -24.94
C LYS A 351 -11.40 13.28 -24.13
N LEU A 352 -11.26 12.13 -23.46
CA LEU A 352 -12.29 11.57 -22.58
C LEU A 352 -12.59 12.44 -21.34
N LEU A 353 -11.58 13.16 -20.83
CA LEU A 353 -11.74 14.10 -19.70
C LEU A 353 -12.37 15.43 -20.13
N ILE A 354 -12.05 15.93 -21.33
CA ILE A 354 -12.63 17.18 -21.86
C ILE A 354 -14.12 17.01 -22.19
N ASP A 355 -14.52 15.89 -22.77
CA ASP A 355 -15.95 15.63 -23.08
C ASP A 355 -16.81 15.43 -21.84
N ALA A 356 -16.21 15.09 -20.68
CA ALA A 356 -16.93 14.92 -19.42
C ALA A 356 -17.16 16.22 -18.64
N ASN A 357 -16.48 17.33 -18.98
CA ASN A 357 -16.41 18.52 -18.10
C ASN A 357 -16.74 19.86 -18.79
N SER A 358 -17.48 19.85 -19.91
CA SER A 358 -17.78 21.06 -20.69
C SER A 358 -18.79 22.04 -20.06
N THR A 359 -19.01 22.01 -18.74
CA THR A 359 -19.76 23.04 -18.03
C THR A 359 -19.17 23.27 -16.66
N LEU A 360 -18.33 24.29 -16.51
CA LEU A 360 -18.41 25.32 -15.47
C LEU A 360 -17.22 26.28 -15.64
N ARG A 361 -17.53 27.52 -16.02
CA ARG A 361 -16.59 28.64 -16.04
C ARG A 361 -16.60 29.28 -14.65
N GLU A 362 -15.41 29.43 -14.09
CA GLU A 362 -14.96 30.27 -12.97
C GLU A 362 -14.65 29.59 -11.62
N PRO A 363 -13.47 29.87 -11.01
CA PRO A 363 -13.04 29.29 -9.74
C PRO A 363 -13.54 30.09 -8.50
N ILE A 364 -13.96 29.38 -7.45
CA ILE A 364 -14.41 29.95 -6.16
C ILE A 364 -13.22 30.26 -5.25
N ARG A 365 -13.28 31.39 -4.51
CA ARG A 365 -12.20 31.91 -3.64
C ARG A 365 -12.13 31.24 -2.24
N PRO A 366 -10.94 31.23 -1.59
CA PRO A 366 -10.58 30.32 -0.49
C PRO A 366 -11.33 30.48 0.84
N ASP A 367 -12.17 31.51 0.99
CA ASP A 367 -12.70 31.98 2.27
C ASP A 367 -14.24 31.95 2.36
N THR A 368 -14.90 31.19 1.48
CA THR A 368 -16.36 31.00 1.55
C THR A 368 -16.74 29.95 2.60
N LYS A 369 -17.33 30.36 3.72
CA LYS A 369 -18.06 29.45 4.63
C LYS A 369 -19.36 29.00 3.96
N ILE A 370 -19.46 27.71 3.64
CA ILE A 370 -20.70 27.11 3.11
C ILE A 370 -21.56 26.63 4.28
N ILE A 371 -22.68 27.32 4.52
CA ILE A 371 -23.78 26.85 5.36
C ILE A 371 -24.78 26.17 4.41
N CYS A 372 -25.03 24.87 4.57
CA CYS A 372 -26.04 24.16 3.76
C CYS A 372 -27.47 24.57 4.17
N PRO A 373 -28.33 25.04 3.26
CA PRO A 373 -29.76 25.11 3.51
C PRO A 373 -30.42 23.73 3.30
N PRO A 374 -31.54 23.43 3.97
CA PRO A 374 -32.26 22.17 3.80
C PRO A 374 -32.95 22.12 2.42
N LEU A 375 -33.11 20.91 1.88
CA LEU A 375 -33.77 20.65 0.60
C LEU A 375 -35.21 21.19 0.55
N PRO A 376 -35.68 21.79 -0.56
CA PRO A 376 -37.09 22.13 -0.71
C PRO A 376 -37.94 20.87 -0.90
N GLU A 377 -39.10 20.85 -0.25
CA GLU A 377 -40.09 19.78 -0.36
C GLU A 377 -40.55 19.57 -1.81
N ALA A 378 -40.57 18.31 -2.24
CA ALA A 378 -41.08 17.90 -3.54
C ALA A 378 -42.58 18.19 -3.61
N LYS A 379 -43.00 19.03 -4.58
CA LYS A 379 -44.41 19.19 -4.92
C LYS A 379 -44.79 18.29 -6.09
N GLY A 380 -45.74 17.39 -5.81
CA GLY A 380 -46.76 16.88 -6.74
C GLY A 380 -46.30 15.90 -7.79
#